data_AF-A0A180EJ87-F1
#
_entry.id   AF-A0A180EJ87-F1
#
_cell.length_a   1.000
_cell.length_b   1.000
_cell.length_c   1.000
_cell.angle_alpha   90.00
_cell.angle_beta   90.00
_cell.angle_gamma   90.00
#
_symmetry.space_group_name_H-M   'P 1'
#
loop_
_entity.id
_entity.type
_entity.pdbx_description
1 polymer ?
#
loop_
_entity_poly.entity_id
_entity_poly.type
_entity_poly.pdbx_seq_one_letter_code
_entity_poly.pdbx_strand_id
1 'polypeptide(L)'
;MPPVLLTDLSLFFGRFHPLVVHLPIGFLLLAAVLEWWPGSKARPAIRVAWVLGAASAVAAALFGWLLAEESGGGDTLFWHRWLGISVAVLAVAGVFLTHKGGKLAKGYGIVVAGLLGLAGHQGGNLTHGEEYLFQHAPPIVQRIAGHEGEAETIRDWETVNTDSINLYHTFLQPAITETCAKCHNDQKQNGGLRMDEPHFAFLGGDTGPLFVPGNAFGSLWTKRVTLPSSNAKAMPPQGDPWDYTEIELLKYWIDQGADTLFTFDPRDTPESIKLLLQRDYGLDLRPRLFVETITAPALSAQEMEELAGLEWSLSSLQPKGGALEAKVQPGKSTSPKAISELARVAADQVVYLSLDRMPVTDADLLPLRQFQNLNRLRLNGTQVTGSTVEQLKELQHLESLNLYGTQVKDDIFTHLADYPKLKRVYLWQTGVSPAAVEAFTAAHPSIAVNTGYQPVAAPTSK
;
A
#
# COMPACT_ATOMS: atom_id res chain seq x y z
N MET A 1 -48.43 -26.33 0.48
CA MET A 1 -47.34 -25.71 1.27
C MET A 1 -46.92 -24.46 0.52
N PRO A 2 -46.75 -23.29 1.17
CA PRO A 2 -46.30 -22.09 0.47
C PRO A 2 -44.89 -22.31 -0.09
N PRO A 3 -44.56 -21.74 -1.28
CA PRO A 3 -43.31 -22.02 -2.00
C PRO A 3 -42.04 -21.74 -1.18
N VAL A 4 -42.10 -20.78 -0.24
CA VAL A 4 -40.99 -20.42 0.66
C VAL A 4 -40.62 -21.55 1.63
N LEU A 5 -41.60 -22.29 2.16
CA LEU A 5 -41.33 -23.41 3.06
C LEU A 5 -40.67 -24.59 2.35
N LEU A 6 -40.90 -24.74 1.05
CA LEU A 6 -40.29 -25.81 0.24
C LEU A 6 -38.83 -25.49 -0.09
N THR A 7 -38.50 -24.23 -0.36
CA THR A 7 -37.12 -23.78 -0.61
C THR A 7 -36.25 -23.81 0.65
N ASP A 8 -36.81 -23.42 1.80
CA ASP A 8 -36.08 -23.46 3.08
C ASP A 8 -35.80 -24.91 3.52
N LEU A 9 -36.77 -25.81 3.30
CA LEU A 9 -36.62 -27.22 3.62
C LEU A 9 -35.64 -27.92 2.67
N SER A 10 -35.67 -27.60 1.36
CA SER A 10 -34.70 -28.16 0.41
C SER A 10 -33.28 -27.74 0.75
N LEU A 11 -33.06 -26.47 1.09
CA LEU A 11 -31.74 -25.98 1.46
C LEU A 11 -31.24 -26.58 2.78
N PHE A 12 -32.13 -26.72 3.77
CA PHE A 12 -31.81 -27.39 5.02
C PHE A 12 -31.26 -28.81 4.80
N PHE A 13 -31.90 -29.61 3.95
CA PHE A 13 -31.41 -30.94 3.60
C PHE A 13 -30.15 -30.90 2.70
N GLY A 14 -30.05 -29.92 1.80
CA GLY A 14 -28.87 -29.72 0.96
C GLY A 14 -27.59 -29.51 1.78
N ARG A 15 -27.67 -28.78 2.90
CA ARG A 15 -26.54 -28.54 3.81
C ARG A 15 -25.97 -29.78 4.49
N PHE A 16 -26.66 -30.93 4.42
CA PHE A 16 -26.10 -32.21 4.84
C PHE A 16 -25.21 -32.86 3.77
N HIS A 17 -25.10 -32.29 2.58
CA HIS A 17 -24.25 -32.83 1.51
C HIS A 17 -22.80 -33.07 1.98
N PRO A 18 -22.09 -32.11 2.62
CA PRO A 18 -20.73 -32.36 3.12
C PRO A 18 -20.66 -33.50 4.13
N LEU A 19 -21.70 -33.73 4.94
CA LEU A 19 -21.74 -34.87 5.86
C LEU A 19 -21.88 -36.19 5.08
N VAL A 20 -22.83 -36.23 4.15
CA VAL A 20 -23.25 -37.47 3.47
C VAL A 20 -22.20 -37.95 2.47
N VAL A 21 -21.42 -37.05 1.84
CA VAL A 21 -20.36 -37.43 0.88
C VAL A 21 -19.25 -38.30 1.48
N HIS A 22 -19.02 -38.25 2.80
CA HIS A 22 -18.02 -39.08 3.45
C HIS A 22 -18.35 -40.58 3.39
N LEU A 23 -19.64 -40.93 3.35
CA LEU A 23 -20.11 -42.31 3.30
C LEU A 23 -19.77 -43.01 1.96
N PRO A 24 -20.15 -42.49 0.78
CA PRO A 24 -19.77 -43.13 -0.48
C PRO A 24 -18.26 -43.10 -0.69
N ILE A 25 -17.55 -42.06 -0.22
CA ILE A 25 -16.09 -42.03 -0.29
C ILE A 25 -15.50 -43.23 0.47
N GLY A 26 -15.88 -43.41 1.73
CA GLY A 26 -15.37 -44.50 2.56
C GLY A 26 -15.73 -45.88 2.00
N PHE A 27 -17.01 -46.13 1.69
CA PHE A 27 -17.46 -47.45 1.25
C PHE A 27 -16.96 -47.84 -0.14
N LEU A 28 -16.90 -46.91 -1.10
CA LEU A 28 -16.44 -47.22 -2.46
C LEU A 28 -14.92 -47.39 -2.52
N LEU A 29 -14.15 -46.58 -1.77
CA LEU A 29 -12.70 -46.79 -1.65
C LEU A 29 -12.39 -48.10 -0.92
N LEU A 30 -13.10 -48.40 0.17
CA LEU A 30 -12.97 -49.68 0.87
C LEU A 30 -13.28 -50.85 -0.08
N ALA A 31 -14.36 -50.76 -0.86
CA ALA A 31 -14.70 -51.78 -1.84
C ALA A 31 -13.60 -51.94 -2.88
N ALA A 32 -13.12 -50.83 -3.46
CA ALA A 32 -12.05 -50.83 -4.45
C ALA A 32 -10.75 -51.45 -3.92
N VAL A 33 -10.34 -51.12 -2.69
CA VAL A 33 -9.15 -51.69 -2.04
C VAL A 33 -9.33 -53.18 -1.76
N LEU A 34 -10.46 -53.59 -1.20
CA LEU A 34 -10.72 -54.99 -0.85
C LEU A 34 -10.85 -55.90 -2.08
N GLU A 35 -11.17 -55.38 -3.28
CA GLU A 35 -11.11 -56.17 -4.53
C GLU A 35 -9.69 -56.69 -4.84
N TRP A 36 -8.65 -56.07 -4.27
CA TRP A 36 -7.26 -56.51 -4.41
C TRP A 36 -6.84 -57.50 -3.32
N TRP A 37 -7.65 -57.67 -2.28
CA TRP A 37 -7.35 -58.59 -1.20
C TRP A 37 -7.39 -60.06 -1.69
N PRO A 38 -6.38 -60.88 -1.34
CA PRO A 38 -6.34 -62.27 -1.77
C PRO A 38 -7.39 -63.12 -1.03
N GLY A 39 -8.16 -63.91 -1.79
CA GLY A 39 -9.10 -64.90 -1.26
C GLY A 39 -10.57 -64.50 -1.32
N SER A 40 -11.46 -65.49 -1.28
CA SER A 40 -12.92 -65.31 -1.45
C SER A 40 -13.66 -64.89 -0.17
N LYS A 41 -13.00 -64.94 1.00
CA LYS A 41 -13.62 -64.68 2.30
C LYS A 41 -14.11 -63.24 2.47
N ALA A 42 -13.47 -62.28 1.82
CA ALA A 42 -13.88 -60.87 1.86
C ALA A 42 -15.08 -60.56 0.94
N ARG A 43 -15.47 -61.48 0.05
CA ARG A 43 -16.46 -61.20 -1.00
C ARG A 43 -17.82 -60.69 -0.49
N PRO A 44 -18.40 -61.25 0.60
CA PRO A 44 -19.64 -60.71 1.18
C PRO A 44 -19.47 -59.27 1.67
N ALA A 45 -18.37 -58.97 2.35
CA ALA A 45 -18.07 -57.63 2.86
C ALA A 45 -17.92 -56.62 1.72
N ILE A 46 -17.23 -56.99 0.63
CA ILE A 46 -17.07 -56.10 -0.53
C ILE A 46 -18.42 -55.82 -1.21
N ARG A 47 -19.32 -56.82 -1.27
CA ARG A 47 -20.67 -56.62 -1.82
C ARG A 47 -21.49 -55.64 -0.97
N VAL A 48 -21.42 -55.78 0.35
CA VAL A 48 -22.06 -54.83 1.28
C VAL A 48 -21.47 -53.43 1.09
N ALA A 49 -20.15 -53.30 0.94
CA ALA A 49 -19.50 -52.03 0.69
C ALA A 49 -19.96 -51.38 -0.63
N TRP A 50 -20.09 -52.14 -1.73
CA TRP A 50 -20.66 -51.60 -2.98
C TRP A 50 -22.11 -51.15 -2.84
N VAL A 51 -22.95 -51.91 -2.12
CA VAL A 51 -24.37 -51.55 -1.92
C VAL A 51 -24.50 -50.29 -1.06
N LEU A 52 -23.80 -50.23 0.07
CA LEU A 52 -23.81 -49.06 0.95
C LEU A 52 -23.19 -47.84 0.26
N GLY A 53 -22.11 -48.04 -0.49
CA GLY A 53 -21.49 -47.01 -1.31
C GLY A 53 -22.42 -46.47 -2.40
N ALA A 54 -23.15 -47.34 -3.10
CA ALA A 54 -24.13 -46.93 -4.11
C ALA A 54 -25.31 -46.15 -3.51
N ALA A 55 -25.91 -46.67 -2.42
CA ALA A 55 -27.03 -46.01 -1.75
C ALA A 55 -26.64 -44.62 -1.24
N SER A 56 -25.47 -44.52 -0.61
CA SER A 56 -24.97 -43.25 -0.08
C SER A 56 -24.48 -42.28 -1.18
N ALA A 57 -23.98 -42.77 -2.32
CA ALA A 57 -23.61 -41.92 -3.46
C ALA A 57 -24.83 -41.27 -4.11
N VAL A 58 -25.95 -42.01 -4.23
CA VAL A 58 -27.22 -41.46 -4.72
C VAL A 58 -27.76 -40.41 -3.75
N ALA A 59 -27.72 -40.68 -2.44
CA ALA A 59 -28.12 -39.71 -1.42
C ALA A 59 -27.24 -38.44 -1.44
N ALA A 60 -25.93 -38.60 -1.59
CA ALA A 60 -24.99 -37.49 -1.71
C ALA A 60 -25.26 -36.64 -2.96
N ALA A 61 -25.51 -37.26 -4.11
CA ALA A 61 -25.86 -36.55 -5.34
C ALA A 61 -27.18 -35.79 -5.21
N LEU A 62 -28.18 -36.37 -4.53
CA LEU A 62 -29.45 -35.71 -4.27
C LEU A 62 -29.28 -34.49 -3.35
N PHE A 63 -28.57 -34.61 -2.22
CA PHE A 63 -28.31 -33.46 -1.35
C PHE A 63 -27.44 -32.40 -2.02
N GLY A 64 -26.47 -32.80 -2.85
CA GLY A 64 -25.65 -31.87 -3.63
C GLY A 64 -26.48 -31.08 -4.63
N TRP A 65 -27.48 -31.71 -5.25
CA TRP A 65 -28.42 -31.03 -6.13
C TRP A 65 -29.24 -29.96 -5.39
N LEU A 66 -29.66 -30.23 -4.15
CA LEU A 66 -30.39 -29.27 -3.32
C LEU A 66 -29.49 -28.13 -2.80
N LEU A 67 -28.18 -28.35 -2.68
CA LEU A 67 -27.20 -27.36 -2.21
C LEU A 67 -26.64 -26.46 -3.35
N ALA A 68 -26.84 -26.84 -4.61
CA ALA A 68 -26.19 -26.20 -5.76
C ALA A 68 -26.47 -24.69 -5.87
N GLU A 69 -27.63 -24.23 -5.43
CA GLU A 69 -28.01 -22.79 -5.48
C GLU A 69 -27.22 -21.92 -4.49
N GLU A 70 -26.73 -22.47 -3.37
CA GLU A 70 -25.95 -21.73 -2.35
C GLU A 70 -24.44 -21.74 -2.65
N SER A 71 -23.98 -22.62 -3.55
CA SER A 71 -22.56 -22.87 -3.80
C SER A 71 -21.93 -21.92 -4.83
N GLY A 72 -22.74 -21.09 -5.49
CA GLY A 72 -22.31 -20.24 -6.62
C GLY A 72 -22.27 -21.01 -7.95
N GLY A 73 -22.60 -20.33 -9.05
CA GLY A 73 -22.57 -20.91 -10.41
C GLY A 73 -21.14 -21.10 -10.96
N GLY A 74 -21.03 -21.49 -12.23
CA GLY A 74 -19.75 -21.57 -12.96
C GLY A 74 -19.36 -22.97 -13.45
N ASP A 75 -18.23 -23.06 -14.15
CA ASP A 75 -17.74 -24.29 -14.78
C ASP A 75 -17.33 -25.35 -13.76
N THR A 76 -16.73 -24.96 -12.64
CA THR A 76 -16.36 -25.86 -11.53
C THR A 76 -17.59 -26.57 -10.96
N LEU A 77 -18.69 -25.85 -10.73
CA LEU A 77 -19.95 -26.44 -10.25
C LEU A 77 -20.55 -27.38 -11.30
N PHE A 78 -20.51 -26.97 -12.57
CA PHE A 78 -20.98 -27.82 -13.68
C PHE A 78 -20.24 -29.17 -13.71
N TRP A 79 -18.91 -29.15 -13.68
CA TRP A 79 -18.09 -30.36 -13.72
C TRP A 79 -18.23 -31.20 -12.46
N HIS A 80 -18.21 -30.58 -11.26
CA HIS A 80 -18.40 -31.29 -10.00
C HIS A 80 -19.74 -32.04 -9.97
N ARG A 81 -20.82 -31.39 -10.40
CA ARG A 81 -22.17 -31.98 -10.44
C ARG A 81 -22.22 -33.23 -11.32
N TRP A 82 -21.68 -33.15 -12.53
CA TRP A 82 -21.71 -34.28 -13.46
C TRP A 82 -20.76 -35.41 -13.05
N LEU A 83 -19.61 -35.10 -12.45
CA LEU A 83 -18.73 -36.10 -11.86
C LEU A 83 -19.41 -36.82 -10.69
N GLY A 84 -20.10 -36.10 -9.79
CA GLY A 84 -20.86 -36.69 -8.69
C GLY A 84 -21.98 -37.62 -9.16
N ILE A 85 -22.76 -37.20 -10.17
CA ILE A 85 -23.80 -38.04 -10.79
C ILE A 85 -23.18 -39.28 -11.44
N SER A 86 -22.05 -39.12 -12.14
CA SER A 86 -21.35 -40.24 -12.78
C SER A 86 -20.87 -41.26 -11.77
N VAL A 87 -20.33 -40.81 -10.62
CA VAL A 87 -19.94 -41.69 -9.50
C VAL A 87 -21.15 -42.44 -8.96
N ALA A 88 -22.30 -41.78 -8.77
CA ALA A 88 -23.51 -42.44 -8.29
C ALA A 88 -24.01 -43.54 -9.26
N VAL A 89 -24.05 -43.24 -10.56
CA VAL A 89 -24.45 -44.22 -11.60
C VAL A 89 -23.48 -45.41 -11.63
N LEU A 90 -22.18 -45.15 -11.61
CA LEU A 90 -21.17 -46.21 -11.62
C LEU A 90 -21.16 -47.00 -10.31
N ALA A 91 -21.45 -46.40 -9.17
CA ALA A 91 -21.57 -47.12 -7.91
C ALA A 91 -22.73 -48.12 -7.96
N VAL A 92 -23.89 -47.71 -8.48
CA VAL A 92 -25.06 -48.60 -8.69
C VAL A 92 -24.72 -49.73 -9.66
N ALA A 93 -24.12 -49.42 -10.82
CA ALA A 93 -23.71 -50.45 -11.77
C ALA A 93 -22.64 -51.40 -11.18
N GLY A 94 -21.76 -50.88 -10.32
CA GLY A 94 -20.71 -51.62 -9.62
C GLY A 94 -21.25 -52.76 -8.75
N VAL A 95 -22.41 -52.58 -8.12
CA VAL A 95 -23.09 -53.63 -7.34
C VAL A 95 -23.30 -54.91 -8.15
N PHE A 96 -23.62 -54.76 -9.44
CA PHE A 96 -23.89 -55.89 -10.34
C PHE A 96 -22.61 -56.37 -11.05
N LEU A 97 -21.81 -55.44 -11.57
CA LEU A 97 -20.62 -55.74 -12.37
C LEU A 97 -19.50 -56.38 -11.54
N THR A 98 -19.36 -55.99 -10.28
CA THR A 98 -18.30 -56.53 -9.39
C THR A 98 -18.74 -57.77 -8.61
N HIS A 99 -19.97 -58.25 -8.80
CA HIS A 99 -20.58 -59.30 -7.98
C HIS A 99 -19.75 -60.60 -7.93
N LYS A 100 -19.14 -60.98 -9.06
CA LYS A 100 -18.30 -62.19 -9.22
C LYS A 100 -16.82 -61.96 -8.88
N GLY A 101 -16.39 -60.73 -8.65
CA GLY A 101 -14.98 -60.37 -8.46
C GLY A 101 -14.14 -60.58 -9.73
N GLY A 102 -12.81 -60.66 -9.56
CA GLY A 102 -11.87 -60.91 -10.64
C GLY A 102 -11.29 -59.64 -11.29
N LYS A 103 -10.64 -59.80 -12.46
CA LYS A 103 -9.92 -58.69 -13.13
C LYS A 103 -10.85 -57.52 -13.48
N LEU A 104 -12.08 -57.81 -13.89
CA LEU A 104 -13.08 -56.78 -14.21
C LEU A 104 -13.45 -55.95 -12.98
N ALA A 105 -13.71 -56.60 -11.83
CA ALA A 105 -14.03 -55.91 -10.60
C ALA A 105 -12.88 -55.02 -10.09
N LYS A 106 -11.64 -55.50 -10.21
CA LYS A 106 -10.42 -54.72 -9.87
C LYS A 106 -10.27 -53.48 -10.74
N GLY A 107 -10.40 -53.63 -12.07
CA GLY A 107 -10.34 -52.50 -13.00
C GLY A 107 -11.47 -51.51 -12.77
N TYR A 108 -12.68 -52.01 -12.52
CA TYR A 108 -13.84 -51.17 -12.21
C TYR A 108 -13.64 -50.35 -10.92
N GLY A 109 -13.08 -50.98 -9.88
CA GLY A 109 -12.74 -50.31 -8.63
C GLY A 109 -11.75 -49.14 -8.82
N ILE A 110 -10.74 -49.31 -9.68
CA ILE A 110 -9.79 -48.23 -10.02
C ILE A 110 -10.51 -47.07 -10.69
N VAL A 111 -11.37 -47.35 -11.68
CA VAL A 111 -12.11 -46.30 -12.40
C VAL A 111 -13.00 -45.51 -11.45
N VAL A 112 -13.75 -46.20 -10.58
CA VAL A 112 -14.62 -45.54 -9.59
C VAL A 112 -13.78 -44.74 -8.58
N ALA A 113 -12.66 -45.27 -8.09
CA ALA A 113 -11.78 -44.55 -7.19
C ALA A 113 -11.16 -43.30 -7.82
N GLY A 114 -10.76 -43.37 -9.10
CA GLY A 114 -10.25 -42.23 -9.86
C GLY A 114 -11.29 -41.14 -10.06
N LEU A 115 -12.51 -41.49 -10.49
CA LEU A 115 -13.62 -40.54 -10.63
C LEU A 115 -14.04 -39.93 -9.30
N LEU A 116 -14.03 -40.72 -8.22
CA LEU A 116 -14.29 -40.24 -6.88
C LEU A 116 -13.21 -39.24 -6.42
N GLY A 117 -11.94 -39.48 -6.75
CA GLY A 117 -10.84 -38.54 -6.51
C GLY A 117 -11.02 -37.23 -7.28
N LEU A 118 -11.39 -37.31 -8.56
CA LEU A 118 -11.69 -36.11 -9.37
C LEU A 118 -12.90 -35.32 -8.85
N ALA A 119 -13.98 -36.02 -8.49
CA ALA A 119 -15.16 -35.40 -7.89
C ALA A 119 -14.83 -34.73 -6.54
N GLY A 120 -14.04 -35.39 -5.70
CA GLY A 120 -13.56 -34.86 -4.42
C GLY A 120 -12.66 -33.64 -4.58
N HIS A 121 -11.74 -33.65 -5.54
CA HIS A 121 -10.88 -32.51 -5.84
C HIS A 121 -11.72 -31.29 -6.27
N GLN A 122 -12.66 -31.47 -7.19
CA GLN A 122 -13.56 -30.40 -7.63
C GLN A 122 -14.45 -29.89 -6.49
N GLY A 123 -14.91 -30.77 -5.59
CA GLY A 123 -15.64 -30.36 -4.38
C GLY A 123 -14.77 -29.55 -3.40
N GLY A 124 -13.49 -29.88 -3.30
CA GLY A 124 -12.49 -29.10 -2.58
C GLY A 124 -12.32 -27.70 -3.19
N ASN A 125 -12.19 -27.61 -4.52
CA ASN A 125 -12.02 -26.33 -5.22
C ASN A 125 -13.25 -25.42 -5.03
N LEU A 126 -14.47 -25.96 -5.01
CA LEU A 126 -15.69 -25.18 -4.75
C LEU A 126 -15.73 -24.55 -3.34
N THR A 127 -15.11 -25.22 -2.36
CA THR A 127 -15.16 -24.83 -0.95
C THR A 127 -13.94 -24.02 -0.51
N HIS A 128 -12.75 -24.33 -1.03
CA HIS A 128 -11.48 -23.76 -0.60
C HIS A 128 -10.73 -22.98 -1.70
N GLY A 129 -11.18 -23.03 -2.96
CA GLY A 129 -10.49 -22.45 -4.11
C GLY A 129 -9.47 -23.41 -4.76
N GLU A 130 -9.09 -23.15 -6.01
CA GLU A 130 -8.20 -24.04 -6.78
C GLU A 130 -6.76 -24.05 -6.27
N GLU A 131 -6.31 -22.93 -5.68
CA GLU A 131 -4.93 -22.75 -5.22
C GLU A 131 -4.70 -23.30 -3.81
N TYR A 132 -5.75 -23.68 -3.06
CA TYR A 132 -5.66 -24.04 -1.65
C TYR A 132 -4.62 -25.13 -1.35
N LEU A 133 -4.56 -26.16 -2.20
CA LEU A 133 -3.59 -27.25 -2.05
C LEU A 133 -2.15 -26.80 -2.30
N PHE A 134 -1.95 -25.81 -3.18
CA PHE A 134 -0.63 -25.33 -3.57
C PHE A 134 -0.15 -24.20 -2.63
N GLN A 135 -1.04 -23.33 -2.19
CA GLN A 135 -0.75 -22.23 -1.27
C GLN A 135 -0.13 -22.72 0.05
N HIS A 136 -0.53 -23.90 0.53
CA HIS A 136 0.02 -24.52 1.74
C HIS A 136 0.98 -25.68 1.48
N ALA A 137 1.36 -25.92 0.22
CA ALA A 137 2.29 -27.00 -0.12
C ALA A 137 3.73 -26.65 0.29
N PRO A 138 4.60 -27.65 0.50
CA PRO A 138 6.03 -27.41 0.72
C PRO A 138 6.64 -26.57 -0.42
N PRO A 139 7.66 -25.73 -0.16
CA PRO A 139 8.22 -24.79 -1.15
C PRO A 139 8.75 -25.42 -2.46
N ILE A 140 9.02 -26.72 -2.44
CA ILE A 140 9.42 -27.49 -3.62
C ILE A 140 8.21 -27.74 -4.53
N VAL A 141 7.05 -28.06 -3.95
CA VAL A 141 5.81 -28.34 -4.67
C VAL A 141 5.22 -27.06 -5.25
N GLN A 142 5.26 -25.95 -4.49
CA GLN A 142 4.87 -24.61 -4.96
C GLN A 142 5.62 -24.20 -6.23
N ARG A 143 6.96 -24.32 -6.22
CA ARG A 143 7.82 -24.03 -7.38
C ARG A 143 7.53 -24.91 -8.60
N ILE A 144 7.29 -26.20 -8.39
CA ILE A 144 6.95 -27.13 -9.48
C ILE A 144 5.56 -26.82 -10.06
N ALA A 145 4.61 -26.41 -9.22
CA ALA A 145 3.25 -26.06 -9.61
C ALA A 145 3.10 -24.64 -10.19
N GLY A 146 4.20 -23.90 -10.36
CA GLY A 146 4.18 -22.53 -10.88
C GLY A 146 3.52 -21.52 -9.94
N HIS A 147 3.26 -21.89 -8.69
CA HIS A 147 2.80 -20.99 -7.64
C HIS A 147 4.05 -20.45 -6.96
N GLU A 148 4.66 -19.44 -7.58
CA GLU A 148 5.53 -18.55 -6.82
C GLU A 148 4.60 -17.84 -5.84
N GLY A 149 4.61 -18.26 -4.57
CA GLY A 149 4.01 -17.43 -3.54
C GLY A 149 4.63 -16.06 -3.73
N GLU A 150 3.80 -15.07 -4.10
CA GLU A 150 4.24 -13.69 -4.10
C GLU A 150 4.91 -13.51 -2.76
N ALA A 151 6.23 -13.33 -2.78
CA ALA A 151 6.97 -13.03 -1.59
C ALA A 151 6.17 -11.92 -0.94
N GLU A 152 5.76 -12.11 0.32
CA GLU A 152 5.38 -11.00 1.17
C GLU A 152 6.46 -9.96 0.91
N THR A 153 6.11 -8.96 0.10
CA THR A 153 6.98 -7.86 -0.14
C THR A 153 6.86 -7.14 1.18
N ILE A 154 7.74 -7.52 2.11
CA ILE A 154 8.08 -6.70 3.26
C ILE A 154 8.62 -5.44 2.60
N ARG A 155 7.70 -4.54 2.26
CA ARG A 155 8.00 -3.23 1.75
C ARG A 155 8.72 -2.58 2.91
N ASP A 156 10.01 -2.36 2.75
CA ASP A 156 10.79 -1.58 3.70
C ASP A 156 10.30 -0.13 3.61
N TRP A 157 9.25 0.14 4.37
CA TRP A 157 8.51 1.40 4.38
C TRP A 157 9.38 2.58 4.82
N GLU A 158 10.54 2.33 5.44
CA GLU A 158 11.50 3.38 5.80
C GLU A 158 12.16 4.02 4.56
N THR A 159 12.20 3.30 3.43
CA THR A 159 12.88 3.74 2.19
C THR A 159 11.92 4.21 1.10
N VAL A 160 10.61 4.08 1.31
CA VAL A 160 9.60 4.43 0.30
C VAL A 160 9.45 5.94 0.21
N ASN A 161 9.47 6.46 -1.03
CA ASN A 161 9.13 7.86 -1.29
C ASN A 161 7.64 8.08 -0.98
N THR A 162 7.39 8.82 0.10
CA THR A 162 6.05 9.11 0.63
C THR A 162 5.21 9.98 -0.29
N ASP A 163 5.83 10.72 -1.23
CA ASP A 163 5.17 11.70 -2.08
C ASP A 163 4.48 11.06 -3.31
N SER A 164 4.51 9.73 -3.45
CA SER A 164 3.93 9.02 -4.59
C SER A 164 3.29 7.69 -4.22
N ILE A 165 2.92 7.50 -2.95
CA ILE A 165 2.30 6.25 -2.51
C ILE A 165 0.86 6.21 -3.01
N ASN A 166 0.56 5.28 -3.92
CA ASN A 166 -0.79 5.04 -4.43
C ASN A 166 -1.62 4.25 -3.41
N LEU A 167 -2.71 4.81 -2.89
CA LEU A 167 -3.48 4.17 -1.82
C LEU A 167 -4.07 2.82 -2.27
N TYR A 168 -4.72 2.79 -3.42
CA TYR A 168 -5.44 1.62 -3.89
C TYR A 168 -4.51 0.43 -4.14
N HIS A 169 -3.49 0.60 -4.99
CA HIS A 169 -2.55 -0.46 -5.36
C HIS A 169 -1.64 -0.87 -4.19
N THR A 170 -1.36 0.06 -3.27
CA THR A 170 -0.46 -0.21 -2.15
C THR A 170 -1.16 -0.97 -1.04
N PHE A 171 -2.39 -0.60 -0.68
CA PHE A 171 -3.07 -1.11 0.51
C PHE A 171 -4.35 -1.89 0.18
N LEU A 172 -5.25 -1.33 -0.64
CA LEU A 172 -6.55 -1.95 -0.86
C LEU A 172 -6.48 -3.17 -1.77
N GLN A 173 -5.70 -3.12 -2.85
CA GLN A 173 -5.63 -4.22 -3.82
C GLN A 173 -5.13 -5.53 -3.19
N PRO A 174 -4.03 -5.57 -2.41
CA PRO A 174 -3.63 -6.79 -1.70
C PRO A 174 -4.74 -7.32 -0.78
N ALA A 175 -5.36 -6.45 0.02
CA ALA A 175 -6.45 -6.82 0.93
C ALA A 175 -7.69 -7.34 0.18
N ILE A 176 -7.99 -6.78 -0.99
CA ILE A 176 -9.08 -7.22 -1.88
C ILE A 176 -8.77 -8.63 -2.41
N THR A 177 -7.56 -8.85 -2.90
CA THR A 177 -7.14 -10.14 -3.44
C THR A 177 -7.21 -11.22 -2.37
N GLU A 178 -6.74 -10.91 -1.16
CA GLU A 178 -6.67 -11.88 -0.07
C GLU A 178 -8.05 -12.22 0.53
N THR A 179 -8.95 -11.25 0.66
CA THR A 179 -10.22 -11.45 1.38
C THR A 179 -11.43 -11.53 0.45
N CYS A 180 -11.51 -10.68 -0.58
CA CYS A 180 -12.71 -10.51 -1.40
C CYS A 180 -12.68 -11.38 -2.66
N ALA A 181 -11.56 -11.37 -3.39
CA ALA A 181 -11.44 -12.03 -4.68
C ALA A 181 -11.61 -13.56 -4.59
N LYS A 182 -11.43 -14.18 -3.42
CA LYS A 182 -11.72 -15.61 -3.18
C LYS A 182 -13.16 -16.01 -3.52
N CYS A 183 -14.12 -15.10 -3.37
CA CYS A 183 -15.55 -15.33 -3.64
C CYS A 183 -16.18 -14.40 -4.69
N HIS A 184 -15.40 -13.45 -5.20
CA HIS A 184 -15.80 -12.44 -6.18
C HIS A 184 -14.76 -12.36 -7.31
N ASN A 185 -14.61 -13.43 -8.07
CA ASN A 185 -13.68 -13.56 -9.21
C ASN A 185 -14.42 -14.03 -10.47
N ASP A 186 -13.71 -14.28 -11.56
CA ASP A 186 -14.27 -14.76 -12.82
C ASP A 186 -15.05 -16.08 -12.69
N GLN A 187 -14.59 -17.01 -11.86
CA GLN A 187 -15.22 -18.33 -11.65
C GLN A 187 -16.36 -18.31 -10.62
N LYS A 188 -16.22 -17.51 -9.57
CA LYS A 188 -17.15 -17.42 -8.44
C LYS A 188 -17.58 -15.97 -8.23
N GLN A 189 -18.82 -15.66 -8.62
CA GLN A 189 -19.38 -14.30 -8.61
C GLN A 189 -20.56 -14.20 -7.64
N ASN A 190 -20.30 -14.37 -6.33
CA ASN A 190 -21.36 -14.28 -5.33
C ASN A 190 -22.03 -12.90 -5.37
N GLY A 191 -23.36 -12.87 -5.50
CA GLY A 191 -24.12 -11.62 -5.62
C GLY A 191 -23.82 -10.82 -6.90
N GLY A 192 -23.38 -11.49 -7.97
CA GLY A 192 -23.10 -10.89 -9.28
C GLY A 192 -21.91 -9.95 -9.29
N LEU A 193 -21.06 -9.99 -8.26
CA LEU A 193 -19.94 -9.08 -8.07
C LEU A 193 -18.60 -9.75 -8.40
N ARG A 194 -17.75 -9.02 -9.13
CA ARG A 194 -16.39 -9.42 -9.51
C ARG A 194 -15.38 -8.34 -9.08
N MET A 195 -14.32 -8.74 -8.38
CA MET A 195 -13.36 -7.88 -7.67
C MET A 195 -11.89 -8.32 -7.83
N ASP A 196 -11.62 -9.36 -8.62
CA ASP A 196 -10.28 -9.82 -9.00
C ASP A 196 -9.53 -8.80 -9.86
N GLU A 197 -10.24 -7.96 -10.62
CA GLU A 197 -9.67 -6.80 -11.29
C GLU A 197 -10.41 -5.51 -10.91
N PRO A 198 -9.70 -4.35 -10.82
CA PRO A 198 -10.28 -3.11 -10.36
C PRO A 198 -11.50 -2.68 -11.17
N HIS A 199 -11.41 -2.78 -12.50
CA HIS A 199 -12.46 -2.29 -13.41
C HIS A 199 -13.80 -3.03 -13.25
N PHE A 200 -13.79 -4.30 -12.84
CA PHE A 200 -15.01 -5.05 -12.57
C PHE A 200 -15.71 -4.58 -11.29
N ALA A 201 -14.95 -4.18 -10.26
CA ALA A 201 -15.53 -3.68 -9.01
C ALA A 201 -16.36 -2.39 -9.21
N PHE A 202 -16.00 -1.56 -10.20
CA PHE A 202 -16.77 -0.36 -10.59
C PHE A 202 -18.12 -0.68 -11.25
N LEU A 203 -18.29 -1.88 -11.84
CA LEU A 203 -19.57 -2.28 -12.44
C LEU A 203 -20.64 -2.58 -11.39
N GLY A 204 -20.23 -2.92 -10.17
CA GLY A 204 -21.12 -3.33 -9.09
C GLY A 204 -21.61 -4.77 -9.25
N GLY A 205 -22.63 -5.13 -8.45
CA GLY A 205 -23.25 -6.46 -8.49
C GLY A 205 -24.77 -6.37 -8.53
N ASP A 206 -25.45 -7.47 -8.21
CA ASP A 206 -26.91 -7.61 -8.30
C ASP A 206 -27.67 -6.57 -7.44
N THR A 207 -27.02 -6.05 -6.40
CA THR A 207 -27.59 -5.05 -5.48
C THR A 207 -27.21 -3.61 -5.81
N GLY A 208 -26.59 -3.37 -6.96
CA GLY A 208 -26.19 -2.06 -7.46
C GLY A 208 -24.68 -1.77 -7.28
N PRO A 209 -24.30 -0.48 -7.38
CA PRO A 209 -22.91 -0.05 -7.31
C PRO A 209 -22.26 -0.38 -5.96
N LEU A 210 -21.02 -0.87 -6.00
CA LEU A 210 -20.28 -1.25 -4.80
C LEU A 210 -19.90 -0.02 -3.96
N PHE A 211 -19.51 1.07 -4.61
CA PHE A 211 -19.16 2.33 -3.98
C PHE A 211 -19.75 3.53 -4.71
N VAL A 212 -19.94 4.61 -3.96
CA VAL A 212 -20.40 5.92 -4.41
C VAL A 212 -19.25 6.89 -4.19
N PRO A 213 -18.56 7.33 -5.25
CA PRO A 213 -17.46 8.30 -5.15
C PRO A 213 -17.85 9.53 -4.29
N GLY A 214 -17.00 9.88 -3.33
CA GLY A 214 -17.22 10.99 -2.39
C GLY A 214 -18.20 10.67 -1.24
N ASN A 215 -18.69 9.43 -1.13
CA ASN A 215 -19.62 9.04 -0.07
C ASN A 215 -19.34 7.62 0.44
N ALA A 216 -18.33 7.49 1.31
CA ALA A 216 -17.96 6.23 1.94
C ALA A 216 -19.13 5.63 2.75
N PHE A 217 -19.81 6.43 3.56
CA PHE A 217 -20.91 5.93 4.39
C PHE A 217 -22.12 5.44 3.57
N GLY A 218 -22.37 6.08 2.42
CA GLY A 218 -23.41 5.69 1.49
C GLY A 218 -23.10 4.41 0.71
N SER A 219 -21.81 4.07 0.58
CA SER A 219 -21.31 2.96 -0.23
C SER A 219 -21.69 1.60 0.33
N LEU A 220 -22.06 0.66 -0.56
CA LEU A 220 -22.41 -0.70 -0.16
C LEU A 220 -21.21 -1.42 0.44
N TRP A 221 -20.01 -1.23 -0.11
CA TRP A 221 -18.79 -1.86 0.38
C TRP A 221 -18.57 -1.59 1.86
N THR A 222 -18.50 -0.32 2.24
CA THR A 222 -18.32 0.10 3.63
C THR A 222 -19.40 -0.49 4.54
N LYS A 223 -20.65 -0.55 4.08
CA LYS A 223 -21.74 -1.20 4.83
C LYS A 223 -21.50 -2.69 5.03
N ARG A 224 -21.02 -3.44 4.03
CA ARG A 224 -20.83 -4.90 4.15
C ARG A 224 -19.69 -5.26 5.10
N VAL A 225 -18.58 -4.53 5.03
CA VAL A 225 -17.37 -4.82 5.84
C VAL A 225 -17.47 -4.32 7.28
N THR A 226 -18.39 -3.40 7.59
CA THR A 226 -18.59 -2.88 8.95
C THR A 226 -19.71 -3.59 9.72
N LEU A 227 -20.44 -4.50 9.08
CA LEU A 227 -21.48 -5.28 9.76
C LEU A 227 -20.86 -6.31 10.72
N PRO A 228 -21.49 -6.59 11.86
CA PRO A 228 -21.06 -7.68 12.73
C PRO A 228 -21.06 -9.01 11.99
N SER A 229 -20.07 -9.87 12.23
CA SER A 229 -19.93 -11.18 11.56
C SER A 229 -21.14 -12.12 11.74
N SER A 230 -22.00 -11.87 12.74
CA SER A 230 -23.26 -12.60 12.93
C SER A 230 -24.35 -12.22 11.92
N ASN A 231 -24.18 -11.13 11.18
CA ASN A 231 -25.12 -10.67 10.18
C ASN A 231 -24.93 -11.43 8.86
N ALA A 232 -26.00 -11.99 8.30
CA ALA A 232 -25.96 -12.71 7.02
C ALA A 232 -25.49 -11.85 5.82
N LYS A 233 -25.49 -10.53 5.97
CA LYS A 233 -25.01 -9.57 4.98
C LYS A 233 -23.59 -9.07 5.23
N ALA A 234 -22.96 -9.49 6.33
CA ALA A 234 -21.57 -9.15 6.60
C ALA A 234 -20.65 -9.85 5.60
N MET A 235 -19.58 -9.16 5.21
CA MET A 235 -18.54 -9.69 4.37
C MET A 235 -17.19 -9.54 5.09
N PRO A 236 -16.33 -10.58 5.08
CA PRO A 236 -16.56 -11.88 4.45
C PRO A 236 -17.53 -12.75 5.27
N PRO A 237 -18.27 -13.69 4.63
CA PRO A 237 -19.19 -14.58 5.34
C PRO A 237 -18.45 -15.66 6.17
N GLN A 238 -17.21 -15.95 5.78
CA GLN A 238 -16.30 -16.92 6.39
C GLN A 238 -14.88 -16.37 6.24
N GLY A 239 -14.03 -16.56 7.26
CA GLY A 239 -12.69 -15.98 7.32
C GLY A 239 -12.64 -14.71 8.16
N ASP A 240 -11.44 -14.15 8.27
CA ASP A 240 -11.21 -12.96 9.08
C ASP A 240 -11.70 -11.70 8.37
N PRO A 241 -12.44 -10.81 9.06
CA PRO A 241 -12.82 -9.52 8.51
C PRO A 241 -11.60 -8.62 8.36
N TRP A 242 -11.70 -7.65 7.44
CA TRP A 242 -10.72 -6.58 7.35
C TRP A 242 -10.54 -5.87 8.69
N ASP A 243 -9.31 -5.44 8.94
CA ASP A 243 -8.98 -4.71 10.15
C ASP A 243 -9.50 -3.27 10.11
N TYR A 244 -9.31 -2.56 11.22
CA TYR A 244 -9.76 -1.18 11.35
C TYR A 244 -9.09 -0.26 10.32
N THR A 245 -7.81 -0.47 10.04
CA THR A 245 -7.02 0.41 9.17
C THR A 245 -7.38 0.21 7.71
N GLU A 246 -7.55 -1.03 7.26
CA GLU A 246 -8.05 -1.36 5.92
C GLU A 246 -9.43 -0.72 5.68
N ILE A 247 -10.33 -0.79 6.67
CA ILE A 247 -11.65 -0.17 6.59
C ILE A 247 -11.57 1.36 6.54
N GLU A 248 -10.71 2.00 7.34
CA GLU A 248 -10.53 3.46 7.31
C GLU A 248 -9.86 3.93 6.01
N LEU A 249 -8.88 3.18 5.49
CA LEU A 249 -8.25 3.45 4.19
C LEU A 249 -9.26 3.30 3.04
N LEU A 250 -10.14 2.30 3.09
CA LEU A 250 -11.25 2.14 2.15
C LEU A 250 -12.19 3.35 2.17
N LYS A 251 -12.62 3.77 3.37
CA LYS A 251 -13.49 4.94 3.51
C LYS A 251 -12.83 6.19 2.95
N TYR A 252 -11.57 6.42 3.34
CA TYR A 252 -10.81 7.56 2.86
C TYR A 252 -10.68 7.55 1.33
N TRP A 253 -10.33 6.41 0.74
CA TRP A 253 -10.24 6.26 -0.72
C TRP A 253 -11.56 6.55 -1.44
N ILE A 254 -12.69 6.06 -0.91
CA ILE A 254 -14.02 6.35 -1.48
C ILE A 254 -14.33 7.85 -1.38
N ASP A 255 -14.07 8.47 -0.22
CA ASP A 255 -14.32 9.90 0.00
C ASP A 255 -13.44 10.79 -0.90
N GLN A 256 -12.25 10.32 -1.28
CA GLN A 256 -11.38 10.96 -2.29
C GLN A 256 -11.82 10.73 -3.75
N GLY A 257 -12.95 10.04 -3.97
CA GLY A 257 -13.52 9.83 -5.29
C GLY A 257 -13.35 8.42 -5.87
N ALA A 258 -12.83 7.47 -5.07
CA ALA A 258 -12.65 6.08 -5.47
C ALA A 258 -11.79 5.93 -6.75
N ASP A 259 -10.72 6.71 -6.88
CA ASP A 259 -9.78 6.67 -8.00
C ASP A 259 -8.64 5.69 -7.73
N THR A 260 -8.45 4.67 -8.59
CA THR A 260 -7.34 3.72 -8.47
C THR A 260 -5.97 4.38 -8.63
N LEU A 261 -5.90 5.58 -9.22
CA LEU A 261 -4.66 6.35 -9.37
C LEU A 261 -4.38 7.30 -8.19
N PHE A 262 -5.26 7.36 -7.19
CA PHE A 262 -5.10 8.25 -6.04
C PHE A 262 -3.79 8.00 -5.29
N THR A 263 -3.01 9.06 -5.09
CA THR A 263 -1.80 9.08 -4.28
C THR A 263 -1.97 9.94 -3.04
N PHE A 264 -1.35 9.55 -1.94
CA PHE A 264 -1.32 10.38 -0.74
C PHE A 264 -0.62 11.72 -1.00
N ASP A 265 -1.20 12.80 -0.48
CA ASP A 265 -0.52 14.08 -0.30
C ASP A 265 -0.25 14.28 1.21
N PRO A 266 1.02 14.34 1.66
CA PRO A 266 1.38 14.63 3.04
C PRO A 266 0.71 15.88 3.65
N ARG A 267 0.33 16.86 2.82
CA ARG A 267 -0.30 18.12 3.28
C ARG A 267 -1.79 17.94 3.50
N ASP A 268 -2.48 17.30 2.56
CA ASP A 268 -3.94 17.21 2.55
C ASP A 268 -4.46 15.96 3.27
N THR A 269 -3.62 14.95 3.47
CA THR A 269 -4.01 13.71 4.17
C THR A 269 -4.39 13.99 5.63
N PRO A 270 -5.57 13.54 6.11
CA PRO A 270 -6.01 13.75 7.49
C PRO A 270 -5.06 13.13 8.52
N GLU A 271 -4.93 13.78 9.68
CA GLU A 271 -4.05 13.31 10.76
C GLU A 271 -4.41 11.91 11.26
N SER A 272 -5.70 11.56 11.27
CA SER A 272 -6.16 10.21 11.61
C SER A 272 -5.57 9.14 10.69
N ILE A 273 -5.53 9.40 9.37
CA ILE A 273 -4.98 8.47 8.39
C ILE A 273 -3.45 8.40 8.50
N LYS A 274 -2.78 9.55 8.71
CA LYS A 274 -1.33 9.59 8.94
C LYS A 274 -0.93 8.74 10.14
N LEU A 275 -1.67 8.83 11.25
CA LEU A 275 -1.42 8.04 12.46
C LEU A 275 -1.62 6.54 12.23
N LEU A 276 -2.65 6.14 11.48
CA LEU A 276 -2.87 4.73 11.13
C LEU A 276 -1.72 4.20 10.27
N LEU A 277 -1.31 4.96 9.27
CA LEU A 277 -0.20 4.59 8.38
C LEU A 277 1.13 4.46 9.13
N GLN A 278 1.40 5.37 10.07
CA GLN A 278 2.57 5.30 10.93
C GLN A 278 2.52 4.10 11.89
N ARG A 279 1.35 3.80 12.46
CA ARG A 279 1.17 2.73 13.45
C ARG A 279 1.34 1.35 12.82
N ASP A 280 0.68 1.11 11.69
CA ASP A 280 0.55 -0.24 11.13
C ASP A 280 1.57 -0.52 10.02
N TYR A 281 2.03 0.52 9.33
CA TYR A 281 2.99 0.40 8.23
C TYR A 281 4.29 1.16 8.46
N GLY A 282 4.46 1.89 9.57
CA GLY A 282 5.68 2.68 9.81
C GLY A 282 5.86 3.88 8.88
N LEU A 283 4.82 4.25 8.12
CA LEU A 283 4.88 5.31 7.10
C LEU A 283 4.63 6.70 7.69
N ASP A 284 5.67 7.53 7.67
CA ASP A 284 5.61 8.93 8.13
C ASP A 284 5.22 9.87 7.00
N LEU A 285 3.94 10.23 6.93
CA LEU A 285 3.39 11.22 5.98
C LEU A 285 3.41 12.66 6.54
N ARG A 286 4.18 12.97 7.58
CA ARG A 286 4.34 14.35 8.02
C ARG A 286 5.09 15.14 6.93
N PRO A 287 4.70 16.41 6.66
CA PRO A 287 5.45 17.26 5.75
C PRO A 287 6.91 17.37 6.23
N ARG A 288 7.83 16.82 5.45
CA ARG A 288 9.26 16.87 5.76
C ARG A 288 9.75 18.32 5.74
N LEU A 289 10.53 18.70 6.75
CA LEU A 289 11.29 19.94 6.69
C LEU A 289 12.26 19.86 5.49
N PHE A 290 12.60 20.99 4.88
CA PHE A 290 13.57 20.99 3.77
C PHE A 290 14.90 20.31 4.16
N VAL A 291 15.32 20.43 5.42
CA VAL A 291 16.50 19.72 5.92
C VAL A 291 16.34 18.21 5.82
N GLU A 292 15.14 17.65 6.02
CA GLU A 292 14.83 16.20 5.96
C GLU A 292 14.70 15.66 4.53
N THR A 293 14.62 16.54 3.52
CA THR A 293 14.60 16.13 2.11
C THR A 293 15.99 15.99 1.50
N ILE A 294 17.03 16.38 2.23
CA ILE A 294 18.42 16.30 1.74
C ILE A 294 18.92 14.86 1.80
N THR A 295 19.34 14.34 0.65
CA THR A 295 19.87 12.97 0.47
C THR A 295 21.39 12.90 0.34
N ALA A 296 22.10 13.97 0.74
CA ALA A 296 23.57 14.00 0.68
C ALA A 296 24.19 13.01 1.69
N PRO A 297 25.30 12.32 1.33
CA PRO A 297 26.02 11.47 2.26
C PRO A 297 26.64 12.33 3.38
N ALA A 298 26.72 11.75 4.58
CA ALA A 298 27.41 12.39 5.70
C ALA A 298 28.90 12.55 5.39
N LEU A 299 29.48 13.69 5.80
CA LEU A 299 30.92 13.89 5.70
C LEU A 299 31.67 12.89 6.57
N SER A 300 32.82 12.44 6.09
CA SER A 300 33.73 11.60 6.86
C SER A 300 34.30 12.36 8.05
N ALA A 301 34.75 11.61 9.06
CA ALA A 301 35.40 12.21 10.24
C ALA A 301 36.63 13.06 9.85
N GLN A 302 37.37 12.65 8.82
CA GLN A 302 38.52 13.37 8.31
C GLN A 302 38.11 14.71 7.67
N GLU A 303 37.10 14.72 6.82
CA GLU A 303 36.60 15.96 6.19
C GLU A 303 36.06 16.95 7.24
N MET A 304 35.38 16.44 8.27
CA MET A 304 34.90 17.24 9.39
C MET A 304 36.07 17.87 10.17
N GLU A 305 37.16 17.13 10.40
CA GLU A 305 38.36 17.61 11.09
C GLU A 305 39.14 18.63 10.24
N GLU A 306 39.26 18.39 8.92
CA GLU A 306 39.88 19.32 7.98
C GLU A 306 39.16 20.67 7.96
N LEU A 307 37.83 20.66 7.87
CA LEU A 307 37.02 21.88 7.91
C LEU A 307 37.07 22.57 9.28
N ALA A 308 37.11 21.80 10.38
CA ALA A 308 37.30 22.35 11.72
C ALA A 308 38.66 23.06 11.87
N GLY A 309 39.72 22.52 11.26
CA GLY A 309 41.04 23.15 11.16
C GLY A 309 41.05 24.46 10.35
N LEU A 310 40.03 24.68 9.52
CA LEU A 310 39.79 25.93 8.78
C LEU A 310 38.79 26.86 9.51
N GLU A 311 38.67 26.71 10.83
CA GLU A 311 37.85 27.56 11.71
C GLU A 311 36.32 27.41 11.50
N TRP A 312 35.88 26.34 10.83
CA TRP A 312 34.45 26.01 10.71
C TRP A 312 33.94 25.25 11.92
N SER A 313 32.69 25.49 12.27
CA SER A 313 31.88 24.72 13.20
C SER A 313 30.70 24.16 12.43
N LEU A 314 30.67 22.84 12.29
CA LEU A 314 29.66 22.09 11.56
C LEU A 314 28.73 21.39 12.57
N SER A 315 27.42 21.50 12.36
CA SER A 315 26.40 20.86 13.21
C SER A 315 25.41 20.08 12.34
N SER A 316 25.09 18.85 12.72
CA SER A 316 24.11 18.04 11.99
C SER A 316 22.71 18.58 12.19
N LEU A 317 21.97 18.72 11.08
CA LEU A 317 20.56 19.15 11.07
C LEU A 317 19.58 17.97 10.99
N GLN A 318 20.10 16.75 10.78
CA GLN A 318 19.32 15.51 10.74
C GLN A 318 19.93 14.46 11.69
N PRO A 319 19.11 13.57 12.29
CA PRO A 319 19.62 12.42 13.04
C PRO A 319 20.37 11.40 12.16
N LYS A 320 19.93 11.26 10.91
CA LYS A 320 20.52 10.41 9.87
C LYS A 320 20.59 11.24 8.58
N GLY A 321 21.75 11.30 7.93
CA GLY A 321 21.95 12.04 6.68
C GLY A 321 23.07 13.07 6.75
N GLY A 322 23.25 13.81 5.65
CA GLY A 322 24.36 14.76 5.46
C GLY A 322 23.98 16.23 5.60
N ALA A 323 22.76 16.60 6.00
CA ALA A 323 22.40 18.01 6.13
C ALA A 323 23.14 18.70 7.27
N LEU A 324 23.88 19.77 6.97
CA LEU A 324 24.74 20.50 7.91
C LEU A 324 24.38 21.99 8.02
N GLU A 325 24.53 22.52 9.23
CA GLU A 325 24.72 23.94 9.47
C GLU A 325 26.22 24.23 9.60
N ALA A 326 26.70 25.21 8.83
CA ALA A 326 28.07 25.71 8.88
C ALA A 326 28.09 27.14 9.42
N LYS A 327 28.93 27.36 10.44
CA LYS A 327 29.23 28.68 11.00
C LYS A 327 30.71 28.80 11.34
N VAL A 328 31.23 30.02 11.37
CA VAL A 328 32.59 30.26 11.84
C VAL A 328 32.65 30.06 13.36
N GLN A 329 33.73 29.44 13.86
CA GLN A 329 33.92 29.21 15.28
C GLN A 329 33.89 30.52 16.10
N PRO A 330 33.37 30.52 17.33
CA PRO A 330 33.33 31.71 18.17
C PRO A 330 34.70 32.37 18.36
N GLY A 331 34.79 33.67 18.11
CA GLY A 331 36.03 34.45 18.25
C GLY A 331 37.05 34.25 17.11
N LYS A 332 36.68 33.50 16.07
CA LYS A 332 37.52 33.24 14.89
C LYS A 332 37.02 34.03 13.68
N SER A 333 37.85 34.07 12.64
CA SER A 333 37.53 34.71 11.36
C SER A 333 37.75 33.72 10.24
N THR A 334 36.90 33.79 9.21
CA THR A 334 37.08 33.00 7.99
C THR A 334 38.04 33.70 7.01
N SER A 335 38.50 32.95 6.02
CA SER A 335 39.29 33.43 4.89
C SER A 335 38.66 32.99 3.57
N PRO A 336 38.97 33.63 2.43
CA PRO A 336 38.44 33.23 1.13
C PRO A 336 38.80 31.78 0.78
N LYS A 337 40.00 31.33 1.22
CA LYS A 337 40.42 29.93 1.11
C LYS A 337 39.52 28.99 1.92
N ALA A 338 39.20 29.34 3.17
CA ALA A 338 38.34 28.53 4.02
C ALA A 338 36.92 28.38 3.45
N ILE A 339 36.38 29.44 2.82
CA ILE A 339 35.07 29.39 2.13
C ILE A 339 35.14 28.50 0.88
N SER A 340 36.23 28.61 0.11
CA SER A 340 36.44 27.79 -1.09
C SER A 340 36.58 26.30 -0.74
N GLU A 341 37.29 25.96 0.34
CA GLU A 341 37.40 24.58 0.81
C GLU A 341 36.07 24.05 1.36
N LEU A 342 35.28 24.88 2.06
CA LEU A 342 33.93 24.48 2.47
C LEU A 342 33.05 24.15 1.27
N ALA A 343 33.09 24.98 0.22
CA ALA A 343 32.35 24.73 -1.00
C ALA A 343 32.84 23.46 -1.72
N ARG A 344 34.15 23.19 -1.72
CA ARG A 344 34.72 22.00 -2.36
C ARG A 344 34.31 20.71 -1.65
N VAL A 345 34.28 20.71 -0.31
CA VAL A 345 34.09 19.49 0.49
C VAL A 345 32.62 19.26 0.86
N ALA A 346 31.86 20.32 1.12
CA ALA A 346 30.56 20.23 1.79
C ALA A 346 29.43 20.94 1.02
N ALA A 347 29.58 21.21 -0.28
CA ALA A 347 28.56 21.90 -1.09
C ALA A 347 27.18 21.22 -1.05
N ASP A 348 27.17 19.89 -1.09
CA ASP A 348 25.93 19.11 -1.10
C ASP A 348 25.30 18.99 0.30
N GLN A 349 26.10 19.15 1.35
CA GLN A 349 25.72 18.94 2.74
C GLN A 349 25.26 20.24 3.43
N VAL A 350 25.86 21.39 3.11
CA VAL A 350 25.56 22.64 3.82
C VAL A 350 24.20 23.19 3.39
N VAL A 351 23.25 23.18 4.33
CA VAL A 351 21.90 23.70 4.15
C VAL A 351 21.76 25.08 4.77
N TYR A 352 22.39 25.31 5.91
CA TYR A 352 22.41 26.60 6.60
C TYR A 352 23.85 27.12 6.69
N LEU A 353 24.10 28.34 6.22
CA LEU A 353 25.41 28.98 6.29
C LEU A 353 25.32 30.34 6.98
N SER A 354 26.19 30.55 7.97
CA SER A 354 26.34 31.83 8.66
C SER A 354 27.77 32.36 8.53
N LEU A 355 27.88 33.52 7.89
CA LEU A 355 29.11 34.32 7.75
C LEU A 355 28.98 35.67 8.47
N ASP A 356 28.10 35.73 9.49
CA ASP A 356 27.84 36.94 10.26
C ASP A 356 29.13 37.57 10.81
N ARG A 357 29.31 38.86 10.50
CA ARG A 357 30.41 39.74 10.92
C ARG A 357 31.78 39.26 10.47
N MET A 358 31.82 38.47 9.40
CA MET A 358 33.06 38.05 8.77
C MET A 358 33.58 39.15 7.82
N PRO A 359 34.90 39.33 7.71
CA PRO A 359 35.50 40.34 6.83
C PRO A 359 35.53 39.84 5.37
N VAL A 360 34.37 39.53 4.80
CA VAL A 360 34.19 38.99 3.45
C VAL A 360 33.59 40.03 2.51
N THR A 361 34.01 39.98 1.25
CA THR A 361 33.58 40.81 0.13
C THR A 361 32.84 39.97 -0.92
N ASP A 362 32.25 40.61 -1.94
CA ASP A 362 31.54 39.90 -3.01
C ASP A 362 32.41 38.86 -3.73
N ALA A 363 33.71 39.13 -3.89
CA ALA A 363 34.64 38.22 -4.57
C ALA A 363 34.89 36.92 -3.76
N ASP A 364 34.90 37.03 -2.43
CA ASP A 364 35.17 35.91 -1.54
C ASP A 364 33.99 34.93 -1.49
N LEU A 365 32.80 35.39 -1.88
CA LEU A 365 31.54 34.63 -1.84
C LEU A 365 31.15 34.01 -3.18
N LEU A 366 31.95 34.18 -4.24
CA LEU A 366 31.74 33.47 -5.51
C LEU A 366 31.55 31.95 -5.36
N PRO A 367 32.29 31.24 -4.47
CA PRO A 367 32.07 29.81 -4.25
C PRO A 367 30.67 29.46 -3.72
N LEU A 368 29.90 30.41 -3.19
CA LEU A 368 28.58 30.15 -2.62
C LEU A 368 27.59 29.60 -3.65
N ARG A 369 27.82 29.82 -4.95
CA ARG A 369 27.00 29.27 -6.05
C ARG A 369 27.02 27.74 -6.11
N GLN A 370 27.97 27.08 -5.47
CA GLN A 370 28.07 25.62 -5.44
C GLN A 370 27.09 24.96 -4.45
N PHE A 371 26.61 25.68 -3.44
CA PHE A 371 25.75 25.11 -2.40
C PHE A 371 24.30 24.98 -2.88
N GLN A 372 24.02 24.06 -3.79
CA GLN A 372 22.69 23.89 -4.40
C GLN A 372 21.60 23.59 -3.36
N ASN A 373 21.96 22.98 -2.22
CA ASN A 373 21.07 22.69 -1.10
C ASN A 373 20.96 23.83 -0.07
N LEU A 374 21.56 25.00 -0.32
CA LEU A 374 21.53 26.11 0.64
C LEU A 374 20.13 26.70 0.75
N ASN A 375 19.53 26.59 1.94
CA ASN A 375 18.19 27.06 2.25
C ASN A 375 18.18 28.36 3.07
N ARG A 376 19.20 28.56 3.91
CA ARG A 376 19.34 29.76 4.75
C ARG A 376 20.76 30.29 4.69
N LEU A 377 20.88 31.57 4.36
CA LEU A 377 22.15 32.27 4.33
C LEU A 377 22.09 33.53 5.19
N ARG A 378 23.07 33.69 6.07
CA ARG A 378 23.26 34.89 6.88
C ARG A 378 24.60 35.54 6.59
N LEU A 379 24.56 36.82 6.20
CA LEU A 379 25.71 37.65 5.82
C LEU A 379 25.76 38.94 6.65
N ASN A 380 25.28 38.89 7.90
CA ASN A 380 25.02 40.09 8.68
C ASN A 380 26.31 40.86 8.97
N GLY A 381 26.35 42.17 8.74
CA GLY A 381 27.52 43.00 9.04
C GLY A 381 28.77 42.62 8.24
N THR A 382 28.59 42.05 7.04
CA THR A 382 29.68 41.80 6.08
C THR A 382 29.79 42.96 5.08
N GLN A 383 30.81 42.94 4.20
CA GLN A 383 31.05 44.01 3.22
C GLN A 383 30.44 43.71 1.85
N VAL A 384 29.40 42.89 1.80
CA VAL A 384 28.73 42.48 0.55
C VAL A 384 27.85 43.59 0.00
N THR A 385 27.71 43.60 -1.33
CA THR A 385 26.88 44.55 -2.09
C THR A 385 25.81 43.80 -2.88
N GLY A 386 25.09 44.49 -3.78
CA GLY A 386 24.14 43.86 -4.70
C GLY A 386 24.76 42.79 -5.60
N SER A 387 26.08 42.81 -5.81
CA SER A 387 26.78 41.80 -6.61
C SER A 387 26.68 40.39 -6.03
N THR A 388 26.84 40.22 -4.71
CA THR A 388 26.60 38.91 -4.08
C THR A 388 25.15 38.45 -4.30
N VAL A 389 24.18 39.37 -4.17
CA VAL A 389 22.75 39.04 -4.36
C VAL A 389 22.45 38.65 -5.80
N GLU A 390 23.08 39.28 -6.78
CA GLU A 390 22.96 38.89 -8.19
C GLU A 390 23.48 37.46 -8.42
N GLN A 391 24.62 37.11 -7.81
CA GLN A 391 25.25 35.80 -7.99
C GLN A 391 24.46 34.66 -7.34
N LEU A 392 23.82 34.91 -6.20
CA LEU A 392 23.11 33.90 -5.42
C LEU A 392 21.76 33.48 -6.01
N LYS A 393 21.27 34.16 -7.06
CA LYS A 393 19.98 33.80 -7.71
C LYS A 393 19.96 32.40 -8.33
N GLU A 394 21.13 31.81 -8.54
CA GLU A 394 21.28 30.45 -9.05
C GLU A 394 20.94 29.37 -8.03
N LEU A 395 20.87 29.73 -6.74
CA LEU A 395 20.54 28.80 -5.67
C LEU A 395 19.06 28.47 -5.68
N GLN A 396 18.73 27.27 -6.14
CA GLN A 396 17.35 26.84 -6.39
C GLN A 396 16.50 26.66 -5.13
N HIS A 397 17.13 26.61 -3.95
CA HIS A 397 16.49 26.25 -2.69
C HIS A 397 16.59 27.31 -1.59
N LEU A 398 17.16 28.49 -1.89
CA LEU A 398 17.37 29.55 -0.90
C LEU A 398 16.03 30.22 -0.54
N GLU A 399 15.55 29.97 0.68
CA GLU A 399 14.29 30.50 1.19
C GLU A 399 14.47 31.74 2.07
N SER A 400 15.62 31.86 2.74
CA SER A 400 15.88 32.91 3.71
C SER A 400 17.26 33.52 3.52
N LEU A 401 17.29 34.82 3.23
CA LEU A 401 18.52 35.59 3.06
C LEU A 401 18.58 36.74 4.08
N ASN A 402 19.61 36.77 4.91
CA ASN A 402 19.82 37.85 5.88
C ASN A 402 21.02 38.72 5.50
N LEU A 403 20.74 39.99 5.22
CA LEU A 403 21.69 41.00 4.76
C LEU A 403 21.74 42.18 5.74
N TYR A 404 21.37 41.96 7.01
CA TYR A 404 21.39 43.00 8.04
C TYR A 404 22.75 43.72 8.10
N GLY A 405 22.74 45.05 8.08
CA GLY A 405 23.98 45.84 8.24
C GLY A 405 25.01 45.68 7.12
N THR A 406 24.58 45.31 5.90
CA THR A 406 25.45 45.19 4.71
C THR A 406 25.38 46.44 3.82
N GLN A 407 26.16 46.48 2.74
CA GLN A 407 26.27 47.65 1.84
C GLN A 407 25.27 47.62 0.66
N VAL A 408 24.22 46.81 0.76
CA VAL A 408 23.18 46.68 -0.28
C VAL A 408 22.31 47.94 -0.40
N LYS A 409 21.81 48.20 -1.61
CA LYS A 409 20.98 49.36 -1.98
C LYS A 409 19.76 48.90 -2.80
N ASP A 410 18.97 49.85 -3.29
CA ASP A 410 17.70 49.60 -4.00
C ASP A 410 17.84 48.72 -5.25
N ASP A 411 19.04 48.61 -5.83
CA ASP A 411 19.35 47.75 -6.96
C ASP A 411 19.17 46.25 -6.66
N ILE A 412 19.21 45.82 -5.39
CA ILE A 412 19.01 44.41 -5.06
C ILE A 412 17.62 43.88 -5.45
N PHE A 413 16.60 44.74 -5.48
CA PHE A 413 15.22 44.30 -5.72
C PHE A 413 15.01 43.76 -7.14
N THR A 414 15.81 44.19 -8.11
CA THR A 414 15.78 43.60 -9.46
C THR A 414 16.29 42.16 -9.46
N HIS A 415 17.21 41.83 -8.56
CA HIS A 415 17.77 40.48 -8.43
C HIS A 415 16.91 39.57 -7.57
N LEU A 416 16.35 40.09 -6.46
CA LEU A 416 15.52 39.29 -5.54
C LEU A 416 14.26 38.72 -6.21
N ALA A 417 13.76 39.38 -7.26
CA ALA A 417 12.63 38.89 -8.05
C ALA A 417 12.93 37.59 -8.82
N ASP A 418 14.20 37.31 -9.13
CA ASP A 418 14.63 36.13 -9.89
C ASP A 418 14.74 34.86 -9.02
N TYR A 419 14.58 34.95 -7.70
CA TYR A 419 14.82 33.82 -6.80
C TYR A 419 13.62 32.87 -6.79
N PRO A 420 13.79 31.57 -7.13
CA PRO A 420 12.67 30.67 -7.36
C PRO A 420 11.91 30.28 -6.09
N LYS A 421 12.56 30.32 -4.93
CA LYS A 421 12.02 29.84 -3.64
C LYS A 421 12.17 30.84 -2.49
N LEU A 422 12.63 32.06 -2.74
CA LEU A 422 12.85 33.03 -1.67
C LEU A 422 11.52 33.39 -1.00
N LYS A 423 11.50 33.32 0.32
CA LYS A 423 10.32 33.64 1.15
C LYS A 423 10.58 34.81 2.09
N ARG A 424 11.83 34.99 2.53
CA ARG A 424 12.20 35.97 3.56
C ARG A 424 13.52 36.64 3.22
N VAL A 425 13.52 37.97 3.27
CA VAL A 425 14.74 38.78 3.17
C VAL A 425 14.79 39.79 4.31
N TYR A 426 15.95 39.91 4.96
CA TYR A 426 16.16 40.84 6.07
C TYR A 426 17.16 41.91 5.64
N LEU A 427 16.71 43.17 5.65
CA LEU A 427 17.40 44.34 5.10
C LEU A 427 17.57 45.47 6.12
N TRP A 428 17.39 45.18 7.41
CA TRP A 428 17.55 46.20 8.44
C TRP A 428 18.98 46.74 8.47
N GLN A 429 19.13 48.05 8.69
CA GLN A 429 20.42 48.78 8.63
C GLN A 429 21.17 48.66 7.29
N THR A 430 20.46 48.58 6.17
CA THR A 430 21.06 48.64 4.82
C THR A 430 20.77 49.98 4.14
N GLY A 431 21.31 50.18 2.93
CA GLY A 431 21.09 51.37 2.12
C GLY A 431 19.80 51.39 1.30
N VAL A 432 18.86 50.46 1.56
CA VAL A 432 17.58 50.41 0.83
C VAL A 432 16.61 51.49 1.32
N SER A 433 15.89 52.11 0.39
CA SER A 433 14.89 53.12 0.68
C SER A 433 13.53 52.50 1.04
N PRO A 434 12.74 53.11 1.94
CA PRO A 434 11.39 52.64 2.24
C PRO A 434 10.48 52.55 1.01
N ALA A 435 10.64 53.48 0.06
CA ALA A 435 9.85 53.49 -1.17
C ALA A 435 10.14 52.28 -2.07
N ALA A 436 11.42 51.88 -2.20
CA ALA A 436 11.79 50.68 -2.95
C ALA A 436 11.27 49.40 -2.28
N VAL A 437 11.31 49.34 -0.93
CA VAL A 437 10.75 48.22 -0.16
C VAL A 437 9.24 48.09 -0.37
N GLU A 438 8.51 49.21 -0.31
CA GLU A 438 7.05 49.23 -0.53
C GLU A 438 6.71 48.77 -1.95
N ALA A 439 7.40 49.31 -2.96
CA ALA A 439 7.21 48.92 -4.36
C ALA A 439 7.47 47.42 -4.59
N PHE A 440 8.57 46.88 -4.05
CA PHE A 440 8.90 45.47 -4.18
C PHE A 440 7.90 44.58 -3.45
N THR A 441 7.50 44.94 -2.23
CA THR A 441 6.54 44.15 -1.44
C THR A 441 5.16 44.11 -2.10
N ALA A 442 4.75 45.21 -2.75
CA ALA A 442 3.51 45.26 -3.51
C ALA A 442 3.56 44.37 -4.77
N ALA A 443 4.71 44.31 -5.45
CA ALA A 443 4.90 43.47 -6.64
C ALA A 443 5.12 41.98 -6.31
N HIS A 444 5.71 41.67 -5.16
CA HIS A 444 6.10 40.32 -4.74
C HIS A 444 5.59 39.98 -3.33
N PRO A 445 4.25 39.86 -3.12
CA PRO A 445 3.66 39.67 -1.79
C PRO A 445 4.02 38.33 -1.14
N SER A 446 4.55 37.36 -1.90
CA SER A 446 5.04 36.08 -1.39
C SER A 446 6.40 36.19 -0.68
N ILE A 447 7.14 37.29 -0.86
CA ILE A 447 8.45 37.53 -0.26
C ILE A 447 8.30 38.52 0.90
N ALA A 448 8.45 38.02 2.13
CA ALA A 448 8.41 38.87 3.31
C ALA A 448 9.74 39.65 3.42
N VAL A 449 9.66 40.97 3.24
CA VAL A 449 10.77 41.90 3.44
C VAL A 449 10.74 42.46 4.86
N ASN A 450 11.82 42.25 5.61
CA ASN A 450 11.95 42.77 6.97
C ASN A 450 13.04 43.86 7.03
N THR A 451 12.63 45.11 7.28
CA THR A 451 13.53 46.26 7.45
C THR A 451 13.70 46.67 8.92
N GLY A 452 13.41 45.77 9.86
CA GLY A 452 13.49 46.03 11.30
C GLY A 452 12.28 46.78 11.87
N TYR A 453 12.45 47.40 13.04
CA TYR A 453 11.38 48.12 13.72
C TYR A 453 11.02 49.40 12.99
N GLN A 454 9.78 49.51 12.52
CA GLN A 454 9.19 50.77 12.07
C GLN A 454 8.31 51.32 13.20
N PRO A 455 8.63 52.50 13.77
CA PRO A 455 7.74 53.12 14.74
C PRO A 455 6.40 53.42 14.06
N VAL A 456 5.31 52.87 14.60
CA VAL A 456 3.96 53.22 14.17
C VAL A 456 3.78 54.71 14.43
N ALA A 457 3.48 55.49 13.39
CA ALA A 457 3.18 56.90 13.56
C ALA A 457 2.04 57.05 14.57
N ALA A 458 2.27 57.83 15.63
CA ALA A 458 1.24 58.11 16.61
C ALA A 458 0.01 58.70 15.89
N PRO A 459 -1.21 58.25 16.20
CA PRO A 459 -2.40 58.81 15.58
C PRO A 459 -2.43 60.31 15.86
N THR A 460 -2.46 61.11 14.81
CA THR A 460 -2.62 62.56 14.91
C THR A 460 -3.97 62.82 15.60
N SER A 461 -3.91 63.31 16.83
CA SER A 461 -5.10 63.80 17.54
C SER A 461 -5.68 64.94 16.72
N LYS A 462 -6.89 64.74 16.19
CA LYS A 462 -7.71 65.81 15.62
C LYS A 462 -8.25 66.72 16.72
#